data_AF-A0A6B2C5Y0-F1
#
_entry.id   AF-A0A6B2C5Y0-F1
#
_cell.length_a   1.000
_cell.length_b   1.000
_cell.length_c   1.000
_cell.angle_alpha   90.00
_cell.angle_beta   90.00
_cell.angle_gamma   90.00
#
_symmetry.space_group_name_H-M   'P 1'
#
loop_
_entity.id
_entity.type
_entity.pdbx_description
1 polymer ?
#
loop_
_entity_poly.entity_id
_entity_poly.type
_entity_poly.pdbx_seq_one_letter_code
_entity_poly.pdbx_strand_id
1 'polypeptide(L)'
;MSHDKNGYKYIALLIVVLLLSLFVKMSAQVLGLTGLSYSDIKYGVFSTRFVWIEEDKWFNRNAIEALRSGVRICPLVYKDYLFEYPPVIGLLWQFTTCLSIYLSFPEKYSSNEYQLYVQKASQINFLINAFTLSTAYILLIFVLRKKMNIYYKKLLLLILSPSVFMYLFYNWDVLCIFFLHIVNIFLLN
;
A
#
# COMPACT_ATOMS: atom_id res chain seq x y z
N MET A 1 -2.28 -20.31 -32.80
CA MET A 1 -2.19 -19.78 -31.41
C MET A 1 -3.07 -20.64 -30.52
N SER A 2 -2.50 -21.63 -29.83
CA SER A 2 -3.25 -22.48 -28.91
C SER A 2 -3.66 -21.64 -27.69
N HIS A 3 -4.97 -21.48 -27.49
CA HIS A 3 -5.53 -20.88 -26.28
C HIS A 3 -4.90 -21.56 -25.07
N ASP A 4 -4.27 -20.78 -24.19
CA ASP A 4 -3.83 -21.24 -22.87
C ASP A 4 -5.09 -21.58 -22.06
N LYS A 5 -5.66 -22.78 -22.31
CA LYS A 5 -6.93 -23.26 -21.74
C LYS A 5 -6.90 -23.28 -20.21
N ASN A 6 -5.71 -23.14 -19.61
CA ASN A 6 -5.48 -23.17 -18.16
C ASN A 6 -5.18 -21.79 -17.55
N GLY A 7 -5.33 -20.68 -18.29
CA GLY A 7 -5.03 -19.32 -17.80
C GLY A 7 -5.64 -18.99 -16.43
N TYR A 8 -6.87 -19.43 -16.19
CA TYR A 8 -7.58 -19.24 -14.92
C TYR A 8 -6.88 -19.91 -13.73
N LYS A 9 -6.18 -21.04 -13.92
CA LYS A 9 -5.44 -21.73 -12.86
C LYS A 9 -4.26 -20.90 -12.36
N TYR A 10 -3.60 -20.17 -13.25
CA TYR A 10 -2.49 -19.29 -12.91
C TYR A 10 -2.95 -18.03 -12.16
N ILE A 11 -4.11 -17.49 -12.55
CA ILE A 11 -4.74 -16.38 -11.83
C ILE A 11 -5.17 -16.85 -10.43
N ALA A 12 -5.77 -18.03 -10.30
CA ALA A 12 -6.13 -18.61 -9.01
C ALA A 12 -4.89 -18.82 -8.13
N LEU A 13 -3.79 -19.34 -8.69
CA LEU A 13 -2.52 -19.48 -7.97
C LEU A 13 -1.97 -18.13 -7.50
N LEU A 14 -2.00 -17.11 -8.36
CA LEU A 14 -1.60 -15.76 -8.00
C LEU A 14 -2.44 -15.25 -6.80
N ILE A 15 -3.76 -15.38 -6.86
CA ILE A 15 -4.64 -14.98 -5.75
C ILE A 15 -4.27 -15.73 -4.47
N VAL A 16 -4.04 -17.05 -4.55
CA VAL A 16 -3.61 -17.86 -3.39
C VAL A 16 -2.28 -17.36 -2.81
N VAL A 17 -1.28 -17.07 -3.65
CA VAL A 17 0.02 -16.55 -3.22
C VAL A 17 -0.14 -15.19 -2.53
N LEU A 18 -0.98 -14.31 -3.08
CA LEU A 18 -1.28 -13.00 -2.49
C LEU A 18 -1.96 -13.14 -1.13
N LEU A 19 -2.96 -14.01 -1.01
CA LEU A 19 -3.66 -14.27 0.25
C LEU A 19 -2.73 -14.87 1.31
N LEU A 20 -1.90 -15.84 0.93
CA LEU A 20 -0.91 -16.44 1.84
C LEU A 20 0.12 -15.41 2.30
N SER A 21 0.63 -14.58 1.39
CA SER A 21 1.54 -13.50 1.74
C SER A 21 0.89 -12.51 2.71
N LEU A 22 -0.36 -12.11 2.45
CA LEU A 22 -1.10 -11.20 3.34
C LEU A 22 -1.30 -11.83 4.72
N PHE A 23 -1.71 -13.10 4.77
CA PHE A 23 -1.89 -13.84 6.01
C PHE A 23 -0.60 -13.92 6.83
N VAL A 24 0.53 -14.27 6.20
CA VAL A 24 1.84 -14.31 6.88
C VAL A 24 2.20 -12.95 7.46
N LYS A 25 1.94 -11.86 6.74
CA LYS A 25 2.29 -10.50 7.17
C LYS A 25 1.40 -10.00 8.30
N MET A 26 0.10 -10.24 8.22
CA MET A 26 -0.82 -9.95 9.32
C MET A 26 -0.47 -10.77 10.57
N SER A 27 -0.16 -12.05 10.41
CA SER A 27 0.24 -12.92 11.52
C SER A 27 1.57 -12.47 12.14
N ALA A 28 2.56 -12.14 11.31
CA ALA A 28 3.83 -11.57 11.75
C ALA A 28 3.64 -10.26 12.50
N GLN A 29 2.69 -9.42 12.08
CA GLN A 29 2.36 -8.18 12.78
C GLN A 29 1.80 -8.43 14.19
N VAL A 30 0.90 -9.40 14.34
CA VAL A 30 0.33 -9.81 15.63
C VAL A 30 1.41 -10.40 16.55
N LEU A 31 2.30 -11.23 15.99
CA LEU A 31 3.37 -11.90 16.74
C LEU A 31 4.60 -11.01 17.00
N GLY A 32 4.61 -9.75 16.54
CA GLY A 32 5.74 -8.84 16.72
C GLY A 32 7.00 -9.23 15.92
N LEU A 33 6.87 -10.05 14.89
CA LEU A 33 7.98 -10.47 14.03
C LEU A 33 8.34 -9.35 13.05
N THR A 34 9.24 -8.44 13.48
CA THR A 34 9.61 -7.21 12.75
C THR A 34 10.12 -7.47 11.32
N GLY A 35 10.97 -8.48 11.13
CA GLY A 35 11.55 -8.81 9.82
C GLY A 35 10.53 -9.30 8.76
N LEU A 36 9.38 -9.82 9.18
CA LEU A 36 8.30 -10.27 8.28
C LEU A 36 7.13 -9.26 8.21
N SER A 37 7.13 -8.25 9.09
CA SER A 37 6.07 -7.23 9.20
C SER A 37 6.51 -5.82 8.78
N TYR A 38 7.70 -5.69 8.18
CA TYR A 38 8.19 -4.41 7.66
C TYR A 38 7.19 -3.84 6.66
N SER A 39 6.68 -2.63 6.90
CA SER A 39 5.89 -1.88 5.92
C SER A 39 6.05 -0.39 6.14
N ASP A 40 5.91 0.40 5.06
CA ASP A 40 5.87 1.86 5.15
C ASP A 40 4.71 2.36 6.02
N ILE A 41 3.75 1.49 6.33
CA ILE A 41 2.68 1.79 7.26
C ILE A 41 3.15 1.60 8.71
N LYS A 42 3.72 0.44 9.05
CA LYS A 42 4.02 0.07 10.44
C LYS A 42 5.36 0.60 10.95
N TYR A 43 6.40 0.61 10.11
CA TYR A 43 7.76 0.99 10.50
C TYR A 43 8.38 2.07 9.59
N GLY A 44 7.64 2.53 8.58
CA GLY A 44 8.06 3.65 7.74
C GLY A 44 7.13 4.85 7.90
N VAL A 45 6.69 5.40 6.77
CA VAL A 45 5.95 6.67 6.63
C VAL A 45 4.74 6.84 7.57
N PHE A 46 3.81 5.90 7.73
CA PHE A 46 2.59 6.19 8.50
C PHE A 46 2.87 6.25 10.00
N SER A 47 3.45 5.19 10.56
CA SER A 47 3.76 5.13 11.98
C SER A 47 4.65 6.28 12.42
N THR A 48 5.76 6.53 11.74
CA THR A 48 6.69 7.61 12.12
C THR A 48 6.02 8.99 12.12
N ARG A 49 5.03 9.23 11.26
CA ARG A 49 4.33 10.51 11.14
C ARG A 49 3.19 10.63 12.16
N PHE A 50 2.42 9.56 12.38
CA PHE A 50 1.18 9.62 13.14
C PHE A 50 1.25 8.93 14.51
N VAL A 51 2.03 7.85 14.63
CA VAL A 51 2.11 7.06 15.88
C VAL A 51 3.27 7.56 16.76
N TRP A 52 4.47 7.62 16.20
CA TRP A 52 5.71 7.96 16.91
C TRP A 52 6.01 9.47 16.87
N ILE A 53 5.50 10.15 15.85
CA ILE A 53 5.56 11.61 15.66
C ILE A 53 7.00 12.13 15.70
N GLU A 54 7.72 11.88 14.61
CA GLU A 54 9.02 12.52 14.35
C GLU A 54 8.79 14.00 13.98
N GLU A 55 9.07 14.92 14.91
CA GLU A 55 8.79 16.35 14.74
C GLU A 55 9.49 17.00 13.54
N ASP A 56 10.69 16.53 13.19
CA ASP A 56 11.50 17.01 12.08
C ASP A 56 10.88 16.66 10.71
N LYS A 57 9.89 15.75 10.68
CA LYS A 57 9.19 15.38 9.45
C LYS A 57 8.07 16.32 9.09
N TRP A 58 7.59 17.20 9.97
CA TRP A 58 6.41 18.03 9.73
C TRP A 58 6.77 19.48 9.31
N PHE A 59 6.20 19.94 8.20
CA PHE A 59 6.26 21.34 7.78
C PHE A 59 5.18 22.19 8.46
N ASN A 60 3.98 21.62 8.67
CA ASN A 60 2.86 22.29 9.33
C ASN A 60 2.46 21.53 10.59
N ARG A 61 2.99 21.95 11.74
CA ARG A 61 2.75 21.31 13.04
C ARG A 61 1.29 21.37 13.47
N ASN A 62 0.55 22.39 13.05
CA ASN A 62 -0.84 22.58 13.46
C ASN A 62 -1.75 21.42 13.02
N ALA A 63 -1.44 20.76 11.89
CA ALA A 63 -2.23 19.63 11.40
C ALA A 63 -2.14 18.41 12.33
N ILE A 64 -0.94 18.07 12.79
CA ILE A 64 -0.74 16.95 13.72
C ILE A 64 -1.23 17.28 15.13
N GLU A 65 -1.07 18.54 15.56
CA GLU A 65 -1.61 18.99 16.85
C GLU A 65 -3.14 18.96 16.88
N ALA A 66 -3.81 19.38 15.81
CA ALA A 66 -5.27 19.29 15.71
C ALA A 66 -5.77 17.82 15.78
N LEU A 67 -5.07 16.91 15.10
CA LEU A 67 -5.33 15.47 15.24
C LEU A 67 -5.12 15.00 16.69
N ARG A 68 -4.06 15.42 17.36
CA ARG A 68 -3.83 15.03 18.77
C ARG A 68 -4.83 15.64 19.73
N SER A 69 -5.34 16.83 19.43
CA SER A 69 -6.30 17.54 20.27
C SER A 69 -7.74 17.06 20.10
N GLY A 70 -7.99 16.03 19.29
CA GLY A 70 -9.32 15.45 19.13
C GLY A 70 -10.10 15.93 17.92
N VAL A 71 -9.46 16.59 16.95
CA VAL A 71 -10.11 17.05 15.72
C VAL A 71 -9.76 16.13 14.57
N ARG A 72 -10.77 15.52 13.96
CA ARG A 72 -10.58 14.72 12.75
C ARG A 72 -10.26 15.63 11.56
N ILE A 73 -9.01 15.60 11.12
CA ILE A 73 -8.52 16.28 9.92
C ILE A 73 -7.66 15.33 9.10
N CYS A 74 -7.75 15.43 7.77
CA CYS A 74 -6.79 14.75 6.92
C CYS A 74 -5.63 15.70 6.58
N PRO A 75 -4.38 15.36 6.95
CA PRO A 75 -3.23 16.15 6.57
C PRO A 75 -2.94 15.99 5.09
N LEU A 76 -2.47 17.08 4.47
CA LEU A 76 -2.01 17.14 3.09
C LEU A 76 -0.53 16.78 3.01
N VAL A 77 -0.22 15.61 2.46
CA VAL A 77 1.12 15.02 2.38
C VAL A 77 2.21 16.03 1.99
N TYR A 78 2.09 16.68 0.83
CA TYR A 78 3.11 17.60 0.33
C TYR A 78 3.15 18.98 1.00
N LYS A 79 2.16 19.29 1.84
CA LYS A 79 2.07 20.57 2.55
C LYS A 79 2.44 20.42 4.02
N ASP A 80 2.04 19.32 4.63
CA ASP A 80 2.08 19.16 6.06
C ASP A 80 3.34 18.42 6.53
N TYR A 81 3.98 17.59 5.69
CA TYR A 81 5.19 16.86 6.08
C TYR A 81 6.11 16.46 4.90
N LEU A 82 7.36 16.07 5.19
CA LEU A 82 8.35 15.61 4.21
C LEU A 82 7.96 14.25 3.64
N PHE A 83 7.60 14.24 2.35
CA PHE A 83 7.24 13.03 1.61
C PHE A 83 8.22 12.76 0.47
N GLU A 84 8.80 11.56 0.49
CA GLU A 84 9.99 11.20 -0.29
C GLU A 84 9.64 10.58 -1.66
N TYR A 85 8.37 10.25 -1.91
CA TYR A 85 7.94 9.57 -3.13
C TYR A 85 7.36 10.51 -4.21
N PRO A 86 7.35 10.06 -5.48
CA PRO A 86 6.79 10.84 -6.59
C PRO A 86 5.33 11.28 -6.38
N PRO A 87 4.88 12.39 -7.03
CA PRO A 87 3.53 12.95 -6.89
C PRO A 87 2.39 11.93 -6.95
N VAL A 88 2.45 10.97 -7.87
CA VAL A 88 1.41 9.93 -8.00
C VAL A 88 1.29 9.05 -6.75
N ILE A 89 2.43 8.69 -6.15
CA ILE A 89 2.45 7.92 -4.91
C ILE A 89 1.97 8.79 -3.75
N GLY A 90 2.32 10.08 -3.73
CA GLY A 90 1.83 11.00 -2.69
C GLY A 90 0.34 11.26 -2.78
N LEU A 91 -0.25 11.30 -3.97
CA LEU A 91 -1.70 11.39 -4.14
C LEU A 91 -2.42 10.13 -3.67
N LEU A 92 -1.88 8.95 -4.01
CA LEU A 92 -2.41 7.68 -3.49
C LEU A 92 -2.30 7.65 -1.97
N TRP A 93 -1.15 8.03 -1.43
CA TRP A 93 -0.90 8.07 0.00
C TRP A 93 -1.80 9.08 0.73
N GLN A 94 -2.03 10.24 0.13
CA GLN A 94 -2.99 11.24 0.61
C GLN A 94 -4.38 10.60 0.71
N PHE A 95 -4.83 9.96 -0.38
CA PHE A 95 -6.15 9.35 -0.44
C PHE A 95 -6.31 8.23 0.60
N THR A 96 -5.36 7.30 0.67
CA THR A 96 -5.44 6.16 1.59
C THR A 96 -5.31 6.61 3.04
N THR A 97 -4.46 7.60 3.33
CA THR A 97 -4.35 8.22 4.66
C THR A 97 -5.65 8.89 5.06
N CYS A 98 -6.22 9.76 4.22
CA CYS A 98 -7.51 10.39 4.50
C CYS A 98 -8.59 9.35 4.75
N LEU A 99 -8.74 8.38 3.84
CA LEU A 99 -9.76 7.35 3.95
C LEU A 99 -9.61 6.55 5.26
N SER A 100 -8.38 6.19 5.61
CA SER A 100 -8.10 5.47 6.86
C SER A 100 -8.42 6.29 8.11
N ILE A 101 -8.16 7.60 8.09
CA ILE A 101 -8.51 8.52 9.18
C ILE A 101 -10.03 8.66 9.28
N TYR A 102 -10.73 8.90 8.16
CA TYR A 102 -12.19 9.05 8.15
C TYR A 102 -12.92 7.79 8.63
N LEU A 103 -12.40 6.60 8.32
CA LEU A 103 -12.97 5.32 8.76
C LEU A 103 -12.62 4.95 10.20
N SER A 104 -11.57 5.53 10.77
CA SER A 104 -11.07 5.16 12.10
C SER A 104 -11.43 6.16 13.18
N PHE A 105 -11.32 7.46 12.88
CA PHE A 105 -11.50 8.55 13.81
C PHE A 105 -12.95 9.05 13.79
N PRO A 106 -13.59 9.23 14.96
CA PRO A 106 -14.83 9.98 15.05
C PRO A 106 -14.59 11.47 14.77
N GLU A 107 -15.66 12.25 14.54
CA GLU A 107 -15.53 13.69 14.28
C GLU A 107 -14.83 14.46 15.40
N LYS A 108 -15.10 14.05 16.65
CA LYS A 108 -14.46 14.56 17.85
C LYS A 108 -14.14 13.40 18.78
N TYR A 109 -12.99 13.47 19.46
CA TYR A 109 -12.52 12.49 20.45
C TYR A 109 -11.62 13.17 21.47
N SER A 110 -11.30 12.49 22.57
CA SER A 110 -10.34 13.00 23.54
C SER A 110 -8.89 12.72 23.10
N SER A 111 -7.95 13.56 23.55
CA SER A 111 -6.52 13.35 23.29
C SER A 111 -6.01 11.99 23.78
N ASN A 112 -6.63 11.42 24.82
CA ASN A 112 -6.25 10.13 25.39
C ASN A 112 -6.62 8.96 24.46
N GLU A 113 -7.62 9.14 23.58
CA GLU A 113 -8.06 8.12 22.63
C GLU A 113 -7.29 8.17 21.31
N TYR A 114 -6.47 9.21 21.09
CA TYR A 114 -5.70 9.40 19.86
C TYR A 114 -4.91 8.15 19.46
N GLN A 115 -4.19 7.55 20.41
CA GLN A 115 -3.35 6.37 20.15
C GLN A 115 -4.17 5.15 19.69
N LEU A 116 -5.39 4.99 20.20
CA LEU A 116 -6.28 3.92 19.75
C LEU A 116 -6.70 4.13 18.29
N TYR A 117 -7.15 5.34 17.95
CA TYR A 117 -7.65 5.64 16.61
C TYR A 117 -6.55 5.66 15.56
N VAL A 118 -5.35 6.14 15.89
CA VAL A 118 -4.23 6.12 14.95
C VAL A 118 -3.72 4.70 14.67
N GLN A 119 -3.75 3.80 15.67
CA GLN A 119 -3.43 2.39 15.46
C GLN A 119 -4.48 1.72 14.56
N LYS A 120 -5.76 2.02 14.76
CA LYS A 120 -6.84 1.56 13.88
C LYS A 120 -6.67 2.09 12.45
N ALA A 121 -6.35 3.38 12.30
CA ALA A 121 -6.09 3.99 10.99
C ALA A 121 -4.90 3.36 10.30
N SER A 122 -3.81 3.08 11.02
CA SER A 122 -2.65 2.36 10.50
C SER A 122 -3.05 0.99 9.93
N GLN A 123 -3.85 0.20 10.67
CA GLN A 123 -4.33 -1.10 10.20
C GLN A 123 -5.22 -0.98 8.96
N ILE A 124 -6.17 -0.04 8.94
CA ILE A 124 -7.03 0.19 7.79
C ILE A 124 -6.20 0.63 6.57
N ASN A 125 -5.26 1.57 6.75
CA ASN A 125 -4.40 2.05 5.69
C ASN A 125 -3.51 0.94 5.12
N PHE A 126 -2.97 0.05 5.98
CA PHE A 126 -2.26 -1.14 5.54
C PHE A 126 -3.12 -2.02 4.63
N LEU A 127 -4.36 -2.32 5.02
CA LEU A 127 -5.27 -3.15 4.22
C LEU A 127 -5.62 -2.50 2.88
N ILE A 128 -5.87 -1.18 2.86
CA ILE A 128 -6.15 -0.43 1.63
C ILE A 128 -4.95 -0.49 0.68
N ASN A 129 -3.73 -0.24 1.19
CA ASN A 129 -2.52 -0.32 0.37
C ASN A 129 -2.25 -1.74 -0.10
N ALA A 130 -2.45 -2.74 0.76
CA ALA A 130 -2.25 -4.13 0.39
C ALA A 130 -3.20 -4.56 -0.75
N PHE A 131 -4.46 -4.13 -0.68
CA PHE A 131 -5.45 -4.34 -1.73
C PHE A 131 -5.08 -3.60 -3.03
N THR A 132 -4.66 -2.34 -2.91
CA THR A 132 -4.28 -1.49 -4.05
C THR A 132 -3.07 -2.08 -4.79
N LEU A 133 -2.02 -2.43 -4.06
CA LEU A 133 -0.79 -3.02 -4.61
C LEU A 133 -1.04 -4.41 -5.21
N SER A 134 -1.88 -5.23 -4.58
CA SER A 134 -2.29 -6.54 -5.15
C SER A 134 -3.02 -6.38 -6.46
N THR A 135 -4.01 -5.48 -6.50
CA THR A 135 -4.78 -5.18 -7.70
C THR A 135 -3.86 -4.67 -8.82
N ALA A 136 -2.99 -3.71 -8.50
CA ALA A 136 -2.01 -3.18 -9.45
C ALA A 136 -1.07 -4.27 -9.97
N TYR A 137 -0.60 -5.17 -9.11
CA TYR A 137 0.26 -6.28 -9.52
C TYR A 137 -0.46 -7.29 -10.42
N ILE A 138 -1.69 -7.67 -10.08
CA ILE A 138 -2.52 -8.54 -10.93
C ILE A 138 -2.70 -7.90 -12.31
N LEU A 139 -3.07 -6.62 -12.36
CA LEU A 139 -3.22 -5.88 -13.62
C LEU A 139 -1.91 -5.77 -14.40
N LEU A 140 -0.79 -5.55 -13.72
CA LEU A 140 0.54 -5.52 -14.34
C LEU A 140 0.86 -6.87 -15.00
N ILE A 141 0.60 -7.99 -14.34
CA ILE A 141 0.78 -9.33 -14.92
C ILE A 141 -0.07 -9.50 -16.18
N PHE A 142 -1.32 -9.03 -16.18
CA PHE A 142 -2.19 -9.05 -17.37
C PHE A 142 -1.64 -8.19 -18.51
N VAL A 143 -1.18 -6.97 -18.21
CA VAL A 143 -0.62 -6.04 -19.20
C VAL A 143 0.66 -6.63 -19.81
N LEU A 144 1.60 -7.12 -18.99
CA LEU A 144 2.85 -7.73 -19.44
C LEU A 144 2.61 -8.96 -20.30
N ARG A 145 1.67 -9.83 -19.88
CA ARG A 145 1.26 -10.99 -20.67
C ARG A 145 0.82 -10.57 -22.07
N LYS A 146 -0.11 -9.60 -22.15
CA LYS A 146 -0.69 -9.14 -23.41
C LYS A 146 0.37 -8.47 -24.29
N LYS A 147 1.20 -7.59 -23.73
CA LYS A 147 2.21 -6.82 -24.48
C LYS A 147 3.34 -7.70 -25.01
N MET A 148 3.82 -8.65 -24.21
CA MET A 148 4.96 -9.50 -24.56
C MET A 148 4.56 -10.81 -25.24
N ASN A 149 3.24 -11.08 -25.39
CA ASN A 149 2.70 -12.34 -25.91
C ASN A 149 3.28 -13.57 -25.19
N ILE A 150 3.42 -13.48 -23.85
CA ILE A 150 4.01 -14.52 -23.01
C ILE A 150 2.94 -15.49 -22.49
N TYR A 151 3.25 -16.79 -22.44
CA TYR A 151 2.40 -17.80 -21.81
C TYR A 151 2.35 -17.66 -20.29
N TYR A 152 1.20 -17.94 -19.66
CA TYR A 152 1.05 -17.79 -18.20
C TYR A 152 2.06 -18.63 -17.42
N LYS A 153 2.46 -19.81 -17.94
CA LYS A 153 3.50 -20.66 -17.35
C LYS A 153 4.84 -19.95 -17.17
N LYS A 154 5.22 -19.05 -18.09
CA LYS A 154 6.47 -18.28 -17.97
C LYS A 154 6.38 -17.15 -16.95
N LEU A 155 5.15 -16.67 -16.68
CA LEU A 155 4.88 -15.68 -15.64
C LEU A 155 4.87 -16.29 -14.23
N LEU A 156 4.87 -17.63 -14.10
CA LEU A 156 4.99 -18.30 -12.80
C LEU A 156 6.20 -17.84 -12.00
N LEU A 157 7.33 -17.59 -12.66
CA LEU A 157 8.55 -17.12 -11.99
C LEU A 157 8.34 -15.76 -11.34
N LEU A 158 7.55 -14.88 -11.95
CA LEU A 158 7.18 -13.58 -11.37
C LEU A 158 6.16 -13.77 -10.23
N ILE A 159 5.12 -14.57 -10.47
CA ILE A 159 4.04 -14.85 -9.51
C ILE A 159 4.60 -15.48 -8.22
N LEU A 160 5.50 -16.46 -8.35
CA LEU A 160 6.07 -17.22 -7.24
C LEU A 160 7.40 -16.65 -6.75
N SER A 161 7.81 -15.47 -7.23
CA SER A 161 9.09 -14.90 -6.79
C SER A 161 9.05 -14.61 -5.29
N PRO A 162 10.10 -14.98 -4.53
CA PRO A 162 10.20 -14.66 -3.11
C PRO A 162 10.06 -13.16 -2.85
N SER A 163 10.54 -12.32 -3.77
CA SER A 163 10.43 -10.87 -3.68
C SER A 163 8.98 -10.39 -3.71
N VAL A 164 8.12 -10.95 -4.56
CA VAL A 164 6.70 -10.62 -4.58
C VAL A 164 6.02 -11.09 -3.29
N PHE A 165 6.30 -12.31 -2.86
CA PHE A 165 5.77 -12.85 -1.61
C PHE A 165 6.17 -11.98 -0.40
N MET A 166 7.41 -11.49 -0.37
CA MET A 166 7.93 -10.72 0.76
C MET A 166 7.62 -9.23 0.69
N TYR A 167 7.64 -8.60 -0.49
CA TYR A 167 7.69 -7.14 -0.59
C TYR A 167 6.50 -6.49 -1.30
N LEU A 168 5.59 -7.25 -1.92
CA LEU A 168 4.54 -6.67 -2.75
C LEU A 168 3.72 -5.57 -2.05
N PHE A 169 3.28 -5.81 -0.82
CA PHE A 169 2.44 -4.86 -0.07
C PHE A 169 3.20 -3.66 0.51
N TYR A 170 4.49 -3.54 0.23
CA TYR A 170 5.35 -2.47 0.74
C TYR A 170 6.02 -1.71 -0.41
N ASN A 171 5.98 -2.25 -1.62
CA ASN A 171 6.75 -1.71 -2.72
C ASN A 171 5.89 -0.92 -3.70
N TRP A 172 5.95 0.41 -3.57
CA TRP A 172 5.37 1.37 -4.50
C TRP A 172 5.89 1.24 -5.93
N ASP A 173 7.05 0.60 -6.14
CA ASP A 173 7.61 0.34 -7.46
C ASP A 173 6.63 -0.40 -8.37
N VAL A 174 5.79 -1.28 -7.80
CA VAL A 174 4.76 -2.00 -8.58
C VAL A 174 3.77 -1.02 -9.22
N LEU A 175 3.37 0.02 -8.47
CA LEU A 175 2.52 1.07 -9.00
C LEU A 175 3.27 1.93 -10.01
N CYS A 176 4.52 2.30 -9.74
CA CYS A 176 5.34 3.06 -10.68
C CYS A 176 5.50 2.33 -12.03
N ILE A 177 5.84 1.03 -12.00
CA ILE A 177 5.98 0.19 -13.19
C ILE A 177 4.64 0.04 -13.91
N PHE A 178 3.55 -0.17 -13.16
CA PHE A 178 2.20 -0.26 -13.73
C PHE A 178 1.80 1.04 -14.44
N PHE A 179 1.95 2.19 -13.80
CA PHE A 179 1.67 3.49 -14.40
C PHE A 179 2.55 3.75 -15.61
N LEU A 180 3.85 3.44 -15.57
CA LEU A 180 4.74 3.57 -16.72
C LEU A 180 4.23 2.78 -17.93
N HIS A 181 3.81 1.53 -17.71
CA HIS A 181 3.28 0.70 -18.78
C HIS A 181 1.91 1.17 -19.30
N ILE A 182 1.02 1.66 -18.42
CA ILE A 182 -0.24 2.27 -18.82
C ILE A 182 0.01 3.53 -19.66
N VAL A 183 0.82 4.45 -19.16
CA VAL A 183 1.12 5.71 -19.84
C VAL A 183 1.77 5.44 -21.20
N ASN A 184 2.67 4.47 -21.30
CA ASN A 184 3.24 4.04 -22.58
C ASN A 184 2.18 3.50 -23.55
N ILE A 185 1.16 2.79 -23.06
CA ILE A 185 0.07 2.29 -23.90
C ILE A 185 -0.81 3.42 -24.43
N PHE A 186 -1.07 4.46 -23.63
CA PHE A 186 -2.00 5.54 -23.96
C PHE A 186 -1.37 6.77 -24.62
N LEU A 187 -0.07 7.05 -24.41
CA LEU A 187 0.60 8.24 -24.94
C LEU A 187 1.58 7.98 -26.07
N LEU A 188 2.01 6.73 -26.29
CA LEU A 188 3.04 6.36 -27.27
C LEU A 188 2.55 5.37 -28.34
N ASN A 189 1.25 5.07 -28.36
CA ASN A 189 0.55 4.49 -29.51
C ASN A 189 -0.45 5.52 -30.05
#